data_AF-A0A4Q6E2J3-F1
#
_entry.id   AF-A0A4Q6E2J3-F1
#
_cell.length_a   1.000
_cell.length_b   1.000
_cell.length_c   1.000
_cell.angle_alpha   90.00
_cell.angle_beta   90.00
_cell.angle_gamma   90.00
#
_symmetry.space_group_name_H-M   'P 1'
#
loop_
_entity.id
_entity.type
_entity.pdbx_description
1 polymer ?
#
loop_
_entity_poly.entity_id
_entity_poly.type
_entity_poly.pdbx_seq_one_letter_code
_entity_poly.pdbx_strand_id
1 'polypeptide(L)'
;MKISVVIPCYNCADFISKAIESVFKQEWADYEIILVDNNSTDDTLSIIQDYGIRYPDTITVLSETKKGAPATRNKGLSVATGDWIQFLDSDDELLPGKFKRQAEIIANTGADIISGAYINVQVFSGKFKSIRKLYHTTRIMSGSVKGEINGYTLNTTRTPSKGDHWKALIGGKLGITSANL
;
A
#
# COMPACT_ATOMS: atom_id res chain seq x y z
N MET A 1 -5.73 -4.95 16.02
CA MET A 1 -5.85 -5.40 14.62
C MET A 1 -4.77 -4.67 13.90
N LYS A 2 -3.69 -5.38 13.60
CA LYS A 2 -2.48 -4.80 13.05
C LYS A 2 -2.58 -4.72 11.53
N ILE A 3 -2.14 -3.61 10.94
CA ILE A 3 -2.14 -3.41 9.48
C ILE A 3 -0.68 -3.37 8.99
N SER A 4 -0.33 -4.27 8.07
CA SER A 4 0.97 -4.21 7.38
C SER A 4 0.82 -3.40 6.09
N VAL A 5 1.50 -2.27 6.01
CA VAL A 5 1.52 -1.42 4.83
C VAL A 5 2.74 -1.76 3.99
N VAL A 6 2.54 -2.40 2.83
CA VAL A 6 3.61 -2.77 1.90
C VAL A 6 3.74 -1.71 0.82
N ILE A 7 4.90 -1.05 0.73
CA ILE A 7 5.20 0.02 -0.22
C ILE A 7 6.34 -0.41 -1.16
N PRO A 8 6.05 -0.79 -2.41
CA PRO A 8 7.08 -1.04 -3.40
C PRO A 8 7.71 0.28 -3.86
N CYS A 9 9.05 0.33 -3.85
CA CYS A 9 9.82 1.53 -4.16
C CYS A 9 10.71 1.27 -5.39
N TYR A 10 10.59 2.14 -6.40
CA TYR A 10 11.47 2.15 -7.57
C TYR A 10 11.48 3.56 -8.16
N ASN A 11 12.62 4.24 -8.08
CA ASN A 11 12.80 5.60 -8.61
C ASN A 11 11.67 6.58 -8.21
N CYS A 12 11.37 6.64 -6.92
CA CYS A 12 10.26 7.40 -6.35
C CYS A 12 10.71 8.43 -5.29
N ALA A 13 11.94 8.93 -5.38
CA ALA A 13 12.50 9.88 -4.41
C ALA A 13 11.60 11.10 -4.16
N ASP A 14 10.92 11.59 -5.20
CA ASP A 14 10.03 12.77 -5.15
C ASP A 14 8.71 12.54 -4.39
N PHE A 15 8.30 11.28 -4.22
CA PHE A 15 6.95 10.93 -3.75
C PHE A 15 6.95 10.09 -2.47
N ILE A 16 7.98 9.26 -2.27
CA ILE A 16 8.00 8.23 -1.23
C ILE A 16 7.79 8.79 0.18
N SER A 17 8.34 9.97 0.47
CA SER A 17 8.12 10.63 1.76
C SER A 17 6.64 10.92 2.00
N LYS A 18 5.91 11.43 1.00
CA LYS A 18 4.47 11.71 1.14
C LYS A 18 3.66 10.43 1.37
N ALA A 19 4.00 9.35 0.66
CA ALA A 19 3.36 8.06 0.85
C ALA A 19 3.54 7.56 2.29
N ILE A 20 4.77 7.58 2.82
CA ILE A 20 5.07 7.18 4.20
C ILE A 20 4.34 8.08 5.21
N GLU A 21 4.44 9.41 5.06
CA GLU A 21 3.78 10.37 5.95
C GLU A 21 2.25 10.22 5.95
N SER A 22 1.64 9.79 4.84
CA SER A 22 0.20 9.53 4.76
C SER A 22 -0.24 8.34 5.63
N VAL A 23 0.66 7.38 5.88
CA VAL A 23 0.44 6.27 6.81
C VAL A 23 0.56 6.77 8.24
N PHE A 24 1.60 7.55 8.56
CA PHE A 24 1.79 8.13 9.89
C PHE A 24 0.62 9.02 10.34
N LYS A 25 -0.03 9.70 9.40
CA LYS A 25 -1.20 10.56 9.65
C LYS A 25 -2.51 9.79 9.86
N GLN A 26 -2.53 8.46 9.79
CA GLN A 26 -3.74 7.69 10.04
C GLN A 26 -4.11 7.73 11.54
N GLU A 27 -5.41 7.86 11.82
CA GLU A 27 -5.98 7.70 13.16
C GLU A 27 -6.06 6.21 13.55
N TRP A 28 -4.91 5.54 13.56
CA TRP A 28 -4.77 4.12 13.87
C TRP A 28 -3.39 3.88 14.47
N ALA A 29 -3.26 3.19 15.60
CA ALA A 29 -1.96 3.04 16.26
C ALA A 29 -1.23 1.74 15.88
N ASP A 30 -1.96 0.71 15.47
CA ASP A 30 -1.45 -0.65 15.32
C ASP A 30 -1.16 -0.96 13.83
N TYR A 31 0.00 -0.51 13.35
CA TYR A 31 0.48 -0.76 11.98
C TYR A 31 2.00 -0.93 11.92
N GLU A 32 2.46 -1.52 10.82
CA GLU A 32 3.87 -1.52 10.40
C GLU A 32 3.97 -1.11 8.93
N ILE A 33 5.13 -0.57 8.55
CA ILE A 33 5.42 -0.13 7.19
C ILE A 33 6.60 -0.94 6.66
N ILE A 34 6.41 -1.56 5.50
CA ILE A 34 7.41 -2.41 4.86
C ILE A 34 7.75 -1.76 3.53
N LEU A 35 8.92 -1.14 3.50
CA LEU A 35 9.48 -0.46 2.32
C LEU A 35 10.39 -1.45 1.60
N VAL A 36 10.14 -1.68 0.30
CA VAL A 36 10.95 -2.62 -0.48
C VAL A 36 11.47 -1.92 -1.73
N ASP A 37 12.78 -1.66 -1.76
CA ASP A 37 13.45 -1.09 -2.92
C ASP A 37 13.65 -2.15 -4.03
N ASN A 38 13.43 -1.77 -5.29
CA ASN A 38 13.59 -2.64 -6.45
C ASN A 38 14.73 -2.22 -7.39
N ASN A 39 15.90 -1.95 -6.83
CA ASN A 39 17.09 -1.43 -7.51
C ASN A 39 16.87 -0.01 -8.05
N SER A 40 16.43 0.90 -7.17
CA SER A 40 16.37 2.31 -7.54
C SER A 40 17.76 2.85 -7.87
N THR A 41 17.80 3.80 -8.80
CA THR A 41 19.03 4.49 -9.25
C THR A 41 19.05 5.96 -8.85
N ASP A 42 17.97 6.45 -8.25
CA ASP A 42 17.85 7.77 -7.63
C ASP A 42 18.03 7.70 -6.11
N ASP A 43 17.68 8.77 -5.40
CA ASP A 43 17.82 8.88 -3.94
C ASP A 43 16.79 8.05 -3.13
N THR A 44 15.93 7.27 -3.79
CA THR A 44 14.86 6.48 -3.14
C THR A 44 15.41 5.61 -2.01
N LEU A 45 16.48 4.85 -2.28
CA LEU A 45 17.04 3.93 -1.29
C LEU A 45 17.57 4.67 -0.05
N SER A 46 18.23 5.81 -0.25
CA SER A 46 18.74 6.64 0.84
C SER A 46 17.59 7.18 1.70
N ILE A 47 16.51 7.65 1.08
CA ILE A 47 15.36 8.20 1.78
C ILE A 47 14.68 7.13 2.64
N ILE A 48 14.41 5.93 2.08
CA ILE A 48 13.73 4.89 2.85
C ILE A 48 14.61 4.31 3.97
N GLN A 49 15.92 4.25 3.79
CA GLN A 49 16.87 3.83 4.83
C GLN A 49 16.87 4.81 6.00
N ASP A 50 16.85 6.11 5.73
CA ASP A 50 16.73 7.13 6.77
C ASP A 50 15.42 7.00 7.57
N TYR A 51 14.29 6.74 6.89
CA TYR A 51 13.03 6.41 7.57
C TYR A 51 13.14 5.15 8.45
N GLY A 52 13.79 4.10 7.95
CA GLY A 52 14.03 2.87 8.71
C GLY A 52 14.87 3.11 9.97
N ILE A 53 15.88 3.99 9.91
CA ILE A 53 16.71 4.37 11.06
C ILE A 53 15.93 5.21 12.07
N ARG A 54 15.09 6.15 11.59
CA ARG A 54 14.29 7.04 12.45
C ARG A 54 13.16 6.30 13.17
N TYR A 55 12.61 5.25 12.55
CA TYR A 55 11.43 4.53 13.06
C TYR A 55 11.65 3.01 13.06
N PRO A 56 12.65 2.49 13.78
CA PRO A 56 13.07 1.08 13.68
C PRO A 56 12.00 0.08 14.18
N ASP A 57 11.11 0.53 15.08
CA ASP A 57 10.02 -0.30 15.61
C ASP A 57 8.79 -0.34 14.68
N THR A 58 8.73 0.54 13.68
CA THR A 58 7.57 0.71 12.79
C THR A 58 7.89 0.44 11.32
N ILE A 59 9.13 0.70 10.89
CA ILE A 59 9.55 0.62 9.49
C ILE A 59 10.58 -0.50 9.31
N THR A 60 10.26 -1.43 8.41
CA THR A 60 11.22 -2.41 7.88
C THR A 60 11.60 -2.02 6.45
N VAL A 61 12.90 -1.95 6.17
CA VAL A 61 13.44 -1.67 4.83
C VAL A 61 14.06 -2.93 4.26
N LEU A 62 13.66 -3.28 3.04
CA LEU A 62 14.15 -4.44 2.29
C LEU A 62 14.61 -4.03 0.90
N SER A 63 15.37 -4.91 0.26
CA SER A 63 15.70 -4.81 -1.17
C SER A 63 15.24 -6.08 -1.89
N GLU A 64 14.81 -5.92 -3.14
CA GLU A 64 14.42 -7.00 -4.03
C GLU A 64 15.12 -6.81 -5.38
N THR A 65 15.89 -7.82 -5.81
CA THR A 65 16.66 -7.76 -7.06
C THR A 65 15.83 -8.19 -8.26
N LYS A 66 14.81 -9.03 -8.07
CA LYS A 66 13.88 -9.42 -9.13
C LYS A 66 13.03 -8.21 -9.52
N LYS A 67 13.14 -7.79 -10.78
CA LYS A 67 12.45 -6.62 -11.31
C LYS A 67 10.92 -6.78 -11.28
N GLY A 68 10.25 -5.67 -10.99
CA GLY A 68 8.83 -5.51 -11.12
C GLY A 68 8.10 -5.49 -9.78
N ALA A 69 7.10 -4.62 -9.68
CA ALA A 69 6.28 -4.44 -8.49
C ALA A 69 5.66 -5.72 -7.90
N PRO A 70 5.30 -6.78 -8.68
CA PRO A 70 4.85 -8.04 -8.09
C PRO A 70 5.90 -8.73 -7.21
N ALA A 71 7.18 -8.74 -7.62
CA ALA A 71 8.24 -9.34 -6.83
C ALA A 71 8.45 -8.56 -5.51
N THR A 72 8.49 -7.24 -5.62
CA THR A 72 8.62 -6.29 -4.51
C THR A 72 7.48 -6.43 -3.49
N ARG A 73 6.23 -6.52 -3.96
CA ARG A 73 5.06 -6.73 -3.08
C ARG A 73 5.09 -8.09 -2.39
N ASN A 74 5.47 -9.15 -3.11
CA ASN A 74 5.59 -10.49 -2.53
C ASN A 74 6.71 -10.55 -1.48
N LYS A 75 7.82 -9.85 -1.71
CA LYS A 75 8.91 -9.73 -0.74
C LYS A 75 8.43 -9.05 0.54
N GLY A 76 7.71 -7.93 0.42
CA GLY A 76 7.11 -7.26 1.58
C GLY A 76 6.08 -8.13 2.30
N LEU A 77 5.21 -8.81 1.56
CA LEU A 77 4.22 -9.74 2.12
C LEU A 77 4.87 -10.89 2.92
N SER A 78 6.04 -11.37 2.49
CA SER A 78 6.73 -12.48 3.16
C SER A 78 7.21 -12.17 4.59
N VAL A 79 7.35 -10.88 4.94
CA VAL A 79 7.76 -10.44 6.28
C VAL A 79 6.64 -9.76 7.06
N ALA A 80 5.47 -9.58 6.44
CA ALA A 80 4.32 -8.93 7.06
C ALA A 80 3.78 -9.76 8.23
N THR A 81 3.44 -9.08 9.33
CA THR A 81 2.96 -9.66 10.58
C THR A 81 1.57 -9.18 10.98
N GLY A 82 1.04 -8.16 10.32
CA GLY A 82 -0.30 -7.64 10.57
C GLY A 82 -1.42 -8.53 10.06
N ASP A 83 -2.56 -8.48 10.74
CA ASP A 83 -3.81 -9.20 10.39
C ASP A 83 -4.36 -8.81 9.00
N TRP A 84 -4.07 -7.58 8.58
CA TRP A 84 -4.50 -7.01 7.30
C TRP A 84 -3.33 -6.45 6.51
N ILE A 85 -3.40 -6.61 5.18
CA ILE A 85 -2.41 -6.06 4.25
C ILE A 85 -2.98 -4.84 3.53
N GLN A 86 -2.26 -3.72 3.59
CA GLN A 86 -2.48 -2.55 2.76
C GLN A 86 -1.34 -2.42 1.75
N PHE A 87 -1.62 -2.59 0.47
CA PHE A 87 -0.66 -2.18 -0.57
C PHE A 87 -0.78 -0.68 -0.78
N LEU A 88 0.29 0.08 -0.60
CA LEU A 88 0.36 1.52 -0.91
C LEU A 88 1.42 1.72 -1.98
N ASP A 89 1.08 2.40 -3.08
CA ASP A 89 2.06 2.66 -4.13
C ASP A 89 2.87 3.89 -3.72
N SER A 90 4.14 3.95 -4.12
CA SER A 90 5.06 4.98 -3.62
C SER A 90 4.78 6.39 -4.15
N ASP A 91 3.91 6.52 -5.16
CA ASP A 91 3.38 7.75 -5.76
C ASP A 91 1.93 8.06 -5.32
N ASP A 92 1.39 7.29 -4.37
CA ASP A 92 0.05 7.47 -3.80
C ASP A 92 0.11 7.92 -2.32
N GLU A 93 -0.96 8.56 -1.85
CA GLU A 93 -1.19 8.87 -0.44
C GLU A 93 -2.49 8.22 0.09
N LEU A 94 -2.50 7.76 1.35
CA LEU A 94 -3.74 7.35 2.02
C LEU A 94 -4.54 8.59 2.47
N LEU A 95 -5.86 8.57 2.25
CA LEU A 95 -6.72 9.63 2.79
C LEU A 95 -6.84 9.51 4.32
N PRO A 96 -7.01 10.63 5.04
CA PRO A 96 -7.23 10.61 6.49
C PRO A 96 -8.44 9.74 6.90
N GLY A 97 -8.31 9.05 8.03
CA GLY A 97 -9.38 8.21 8.60
C GLY A 97 -9.66 6.90 7.86
N LYS A 98 -8.87 6.55 6.84
CA LYS A 98 -9.06 5.34 6.03
C LYS A 98 -9.05 4.07 6.88
N PHE A 99 -8.01 3.88 7.72
CA PHE A 99 -7.88 2.67 8.53
C PHE A 99 -9.03 2.52 9.53
N LYS A 100 -9.38 3.59 10.23
CA LYS A 100 -10.52 3.61 11.16
C LYS A 100 -11.82 3.20 10.48
N ARG A 101 -12.13 3.80 9.32
CA ARG A 101 -13.35 3.49 8.55
C ARG A 101 -13.37 2.05 8.06
N GLN A 102 -12.23 1.52 7.64
CA GLN A 102 -12.16 0.12 7.20
C GLN A 102 -12.29 -0.84 8.38
N ALA A 103 -11.70 -0.54 9.53
CA ALA A 103 -11.88 -1.32 10.76
C ALA A 103 -13.36 -1.39 11.19
N GLU A 104 -14.10 -0.28 11.10
CA GLU A 104 -15.54 -0.27 11.35
C GLU A 104 -16.32 -1.18 10.38
N ILE A 105 -15.96 -1.20 9.10
CA ILE A 105 -16.57 -2.11 8.12
C ILE A 105 -16.26 -3.57 8.49
N ILE A 106 -15.01 -3.89 8.81
CA ILE A 106 -14.57 -5.23 9.19
C ILE A 106 -15.38 -5.76 10.38
N ALA A 107 -15.52 -4.94 11.42
CA ALA A 107 -16.24 -5.31 12.64
C ALA A 107 -17.72 -5.60 12.37
N ASN A 108 -18.33 -4.93 11.39
CA ASN A 108 -19.76 -5.05 11.11
C ASN A 108 -20.11 -6.10 10.05
N THR A 109 -19.16 -6.52 9.20
CA THR A 109 -19.47 -7.43 8.08
C THR A 109 -18.70 -8.73 8.08
N GLY A 110 -17.65 -8.86 8.91
CA GLY A 110 -16.77 -10.03 8.87
C GLY A 110 -15.98 -10.15 7.57
N ALA A 111 -15.72 -9.04 6.88
CA ALA A 111 -15.06 -9.01 5.57
C ALA A 111 -13.68 -9.71 5.59
N ASP A 112 -13.30 -10.30 4.46
CA ASP A 112 -11.92 -10.77 4.19
C ASP A 112 -11.17 -9.81 3.26
N ILE A 113 -11.90 -9.10 2.41
CA ILE A 113 -11.36 -8.07 1.53
C ILE A 113 -12.25 -6.83 1.55
N ILE A 114 -11.62 -5.66 1.64
CA ILE A 114 -12.26 -4.37 1.47
C ILE A 114 -11.58 -3.64 0.33
N SER A 115 -12.34 -3.30 -0.71
CA SER A 115 -11.92 -2.37 -1.76
C SER A 115 -12.54 -0.99 -1.54
N GLY A 116 -11.76 0.09 -1.53
CA GLY A 116 -12.19 1.47 -1.36
C GLY A 116 -12.06 2.31 -2.64
N ALA A 117 -12.80 3.43 -2.70
CA ALA A 117 -12.66 4.39 -3.79
C ALA A 117 -11.29 5.11 -3.76
N TYR A 118 -10.84 5.64 -4.89
CA TYR A 118 -9.62 6.47 -4.95
C TYR A 118 -9.93 7.80 -5.63
N ILE A 119 -9.03 8.77 -5.43
CA ILE A 119 -9.10 10.08 -6.06
C ILE A 119 -7.84 10.23 -6.92
N ASN A 120 -8.00 10.58 -8.20
CA ASN A 120 -6.87 10.90 -9.05
C ASN A 120 -6.70 12.43 -9.12
N VAL A 121 -5.49 12.91 -8.81
CA VAL A 121 -5.13 14.32 -8.87
C VAL A 121 -4.06 14.50 -9.94
N GLN A 122 -4.35 15.39 -10.90
CA GLN A 122 -3.38 15.78 -11.92
C GLN A 122 -2.80 17.15 -11.61
N VAL A 123 -1.47 17.21 -11.51
CA VAL A 123 -0.72 18.45 -11.27
C VAL A 123 0.06 18.79 -12.54
N PHE A 124 -0.17 19.98 -13.10
CA PHE A 124 0.55 20.49 -14.27
C PHE A 124 1.28 21.78 -13.89
N SER A 125 2.61 21.83 -14.08
CA SER A 125 3.44 23.03 -13.89
C SER A 125 3.25 23.71 -12.53
N GLY A 126 3.19 22.93 -11.45
CA GLY A 126 3.02 23.43 -10.08
C GLY A 126 1.64 24.00 -9.77
N LYS A 127 0.68 23.93 -10.70
CA LYS A 127 -0.71 24.36 -10.51
C LYS A 127 -1.66 23.16 -10.54
N PHE A 128 -2.48 23.07 -9.50
CA PHE A 128 -3.56 22.10 -9.40
C PHE A 128 -4.60 22.35 -10.50
N LYS A 129 -4.92 21.35 -11.32
CA LYS A 129 -5.84 21.55 -12.46
C LYS A 129 -7.16 20.79 -12.34
N SER A 130 -7.17 19.54 -11.85
CA SER A 130 -8.43 18.83 -11.65
C SER A 130 -8.36 17.65 -10.69
N ILE A 131 -9.46 17.42 -9.98
CA ILE A 131 -9.78 16.18 -9.28
C ILE A 131 -10.65 15.35 -10.22
N ARG A 132 -10.19 14.17 -10.67
CA ARG A 132 -11.10 13.17 -11.22
C ARG A 132 -11.46 12.18 -10.12
N LYS A 133 -12.69 12.30 -9.62
CA LYS A 133 -13.26 11.32 -8.70
C LYS A 133 -13.73 10.11 -9.51
N LEU A 134 -12.91 9.07 -9.54
CA LEU A 134 -13.28 7.78 -10.12
C LEU A 134 -13.92 6.94 -9.01
N TYR A 135 -15.25 6.82 -9.05
CA TYR A 135 -15.96 5.95 -8.13
C TYR A 135 -15.76 4.49 -8.57
N HIS A 136 -15.16 3.69 -7.70
CA HIS A 136 -15.41 2.25 -7.68
C HIS A 136 -16.10 1.93 -6.36
N THR A 137 -17.24 1.24 -6.44
CA THR A 137 -18.06 0.83 -5.29
C THR A 137 -17.21 0.07 -4.29
N THR A 138 -17.43 0.32 -2.99
CA THR A 138 -16.81 -0.51 -1.96
C THR A 138 -17.27 -1.95 -2.15
N ARG A 139 -16.34 -2.83 -2.56
CA ARG A 139 -16.61 -4.26 -2.66
C ARG A 139 -16.13 -4.92 -1.38
N ILE A 140 -17.07 -5.57 -0.72
CA ILE A 140 -16.83 -6.45 0.42
C ILE A 140 -16.89 -7.86 -0.15
N MET A 141 -15.78 -8.58 -0.09
CA MET A 141 -15.74 -9.99 -0.50
C MET A 141 -15.45 -10.84 0.74
N SER A 142 -16.19 -11.94 0.86
CA SER A 142 -15.98 -13.01 1.84
C SER A 142 -15.69 -14.31 1.09
N GLY A 143 -14.68 -15.06 1.52
CA GLY A 143 -14.28 -16.34 0.91
C GLY A 143 -12.89 -16.32 0.26
N SER A 144 -12.26 -17.50 0.18
CA SER A 144 -10.90 -17.71 -0.34
C SER A 144 -10.76 -17.16 -1.77
N VAL A 145 -9.96 -16.11 -1.94
CA VAL A 145 -9.69 -15.54 -3.27
C VAL A 145 -8.66 -16.40 -3.99
N LYS A 146 -9.14 -17.21 -4.95
CA LYS A 146 -8.34 -17.68 -6.09
C LYS A 146 -8.77 -16.87 -7.32
N GLY A 147 -7.94 -15.93 -7.75
CA GLY A 147 -8.20 -15.19 -9.00
C GLY A 147 -7.43 -13.88 -9.16
N GLU A 148 -7.38 -13.40 -10.39
CA GLU A 148 -6.86 -12.07 -10.75
C GLU A 148 -7.89 -10.97 -10.44
N ILE A 149 -7.43 -9.88 -9.85
CA ILE A 149 -8.21 -8.65 -9.70
C ILE A 149 -7.43 -7.55 -10.42
N ASN A 150 -8.00 -6.94 -11.46
CA ASN A 150 -7.41 -5.81 -12.21
C ASN A 150 -5.98 -6.04 -12.73
N GLY A 151 -5.66 -7.22 -13.25
CA GLY A 151 -4.31 -7.55 -13.74
C GLY A 151 -3.28 -7.81 -12.63
N TYR A 152 -3.71 -7.83 -11.37
CA TYR A 152 -2.92 -8.34 -10.26
C TYR A 152 -3.21 -9.81 -10.07
N THR A 153 -2.27 -10.67 -10.45
CA THR A 153 -2.30 -12.08 -10.08
C THR A 153 -1.94 -12.20 -8.61
N LEU A 154 -2.92 -12.51 -7.75
CA LEU A 154 -2.69 -13.06 -6.41
C LEU A 154 -2.18 -14.50 -6.56
N ASN A 155 -1.01 -14.67 -7.18
CA ASN A 155 -0.29 -15.93 -7.19
C ASN A 155 0.46 -16.05 -5.86
N THR A 156 -0.27 -16.39 -4.80
CA THR A 156 0.38 -16.98 -3.63
C THR A 156 0.87 -18.37 -4.05
N THR A 157 2.12 -18.48 -4.53
CA THR A 157 2.78 -19.79 -4.69
C THR A 157 2.99 -20.49 -3.35
N ARG A 158 2.64 -19.84 -2.24
CA ARG A 158 2.39 -20.49 -0.96
C ARG A 158 0.96 -21.06 -0.98
N THR A 159 0.84 -22.37 -1.14
CA THR A 159 -0.33 -23.10 -0.66
C THR A 159 -0.55 -22.67 0.79
N PRO A 160 -1.70 -22.09 1.17
CA PRO A 160 -1.95 -21.71 2.55
C PRO A 160 -1.73 -22.93 3.44
N SER A 161 -0.79 -22.84 4.39
CA SER A 161 -0.75 -23.82 5.47
C SER A 161 -2.05 -23.69 6.26
N LYS A 162 -2.52 -24.81 6.82
CA LYS A 162 -3.73 -24.87 7.64
C LYS A 162 -3.58 -23.86 8.80
N GLY A 163 -4.15 -22.66 8.65
CA GLY A 163 -4.02 -21.55 9.62
C GLY A 163 -3.70 -20.15 9.03
N ASP A 164 -3.29 -20.01 7.77
CA ASP A 164 -2.96 -18.69 7.19
C ASP A 164 -4.21 -18.03 6.55
N HIS A 165 -4.77 -17.02 7.22
CA HIS A 165 -5.88 -16.20 6.72
C HIS A 165 -5.44 -14.73 6.60
N TRP A 166 -4.80 -14.36 5.49
CA TRP A 166 -4.50 -12.95 5.22
C TRP A 166 -5.73 -12.22 4.67
N LYS A 167 -5.99 -11.03 5.17
CA LYS A 167 -7.07 -10.15 4.72
C LYS A 167 -6.50 -8.91 4.03
N ALA A 168 -7.21 -8.35 3.04
CA ALA A 168 -6.66 -7.28 2.18
C ALA A 168 -7.48 -5.98 2.21
N LEU A 169 -6.78 -4.86 2.39
CA LEU A 169 -7.29 -3.50 2.24
C LEU A 169 -6.78 -2.94 0.90
N ILE A 170 -7.68 -2.83 -0.07
CA ILE A 170 -7.43 -2.29 -1.40
C ILE A 170 -8.16 -0.94 -1.50
N GLY A 171 -7.56 0.07 -2.14
CA GLY A 171 -8.22 1.35 -2.40
C GLY A 171 -8.44 2.26 -1.19
N GLY A 172 -8.78 3.53 -1.44
CA GLY A 172 -8.74 4.64 -0.47
C GLY A 172 -7.47 5.50 -0.58
N LYS A 173 -7.02 5.80 -1.81
CA LYS A 173 -5.76 6.49 -2.08
C LYS A 173 -5.93 7.74 -2.96
N LEU A 174 -4.98 8.67 -2.86
CA LEU A 174 -4.80 9.80 -3.75
C LEU A 174 -3.63 9.49 -4.68
N GLY A 175 -3.87 9.33 -5.99
CA GLY A 175 -2.80 9.13 -6.96
C GLY A 175 -2.42 10.42 -7.64
N ILE A 176 -1.13 10.76 -7.57
CA ILE A 176 -0.55 11.97 -8.17
C ILE A 176 0.20 11.57 -9.44
N THR A 177 -0.32 11.97 -10.59
CA THR A 177 0.42 11.82 -11.86
C THR A 177 0.98 13.17 -12.30
N SER A 178 2.30 13.26 -12.42
CA SER A 178 2.96 14.34 -13.15
C SER A 178 3.07 13.94 -14.63
N ALA A 179 2.30 14.57 -15.49
CA ALA A 179 2.52 14.46 -16.93
C ALA A 179 3.68 15.39 -17.30
N ASN A 180 4.86 14.83 -17.54
CA ASN A 180 5.91 15.52 -18.28
C ASN A 180 5.44 15.62 -19.74
N LEU A 181 5.27 16.85 -20.23
CA LEU A 181 5.18 17.16 -21.66
C LEU A 181 6.59 17.37 -22.21
#